data_AF-A0A9P6X6E6-F1
#
_entry.id   AF-A0A9P6X6E6-F1
#
_cell.length_a   1.000
_cell.length_b   1.000
_cell.length_c   1.000
_cell.angle_alpha   90.00
_cell.angle_beta   90.00
_cell.angle_gamma   90.00
#
_symmetry.space_group_name_H-M   'P 1'
#
loop_
_entity.id
_entity.type
_entity.pdbx_description
1 polymer ?
#
loop_
_entity_poly.entity_id
_entity_poly.type
_entity_poly.pdbx_seq_one_letter_code
_entity_poly.pdbx_strand_id
1 'polypeptide(L)'
;MGAGASKNKITSQDKAILDLKVQRDKLKKYQKNLNVVINKEVEAAKLALNKGNKQKALLALRKKKYQEQLLEKTEQQLMNLEELTHSIEYALVEKQVLEGLKNGNSVLKEIHKETSIEAVEKLMDDTADAIAYQNEIDEMLHGLISADDEEEIMKELDELTEREITSELPKVPDQKLPDSGEVNNELPEVPTHIPTTPVKEGKEDAPRKEKQAMLAN
;
A
#
# COMPACT_ATOMS: atom_id res chain seq x y z
N MET A 1 -39.66 13.77 24.17
CA MET A 1 -38.36 13.20 23.73
C MET A 1 -38.53 12.77 22.29
N GLY A 2 -37.95 13.53 21.35
CA GLY A 2 -38.21 13.40 19.93
C GLY A 2 -37.54 12.17 19.32
N ALA A 3 -38.34 11.34 18.66
CA ALA A 3 -37.87 10.27 17.80
C ALA A 3 -37.00 10.87 16.68
N GLY A 4 -35.69 10.72 16.79
CA GLY A 4 -34.76 10.96 15.70
C GLY A 4 -35.01 9.90 14.64
N ALA A 5 -35.90 10.17 13.69
CA ALA A 5 -36.03 9.37 12.49
C ALA A 5 -34.69 9.43 11.75
N SER A 6 -33.86 8.39 11.91
CA SER A 6 -32.71 8.12 11.05
C SER A 6 -33.23 7.88 9.64
N LYS A 7 -33.46 8.97 8.90
CA LYS A 7 -33.78 8.90 7.49
C LYS A 7 -32.52 8.35 6.82
N ASN A 8 -32.53 7.07 6.48
CA ASN A 8 -31.59 6.46 5.54
C ASN A 8 -31.61 7.32 4.27
N LYS A 9 -30.70 8.30 4.18
CA LYS A 9 -30.59 9.17 3.03
C LYS A 9 -29.99 8.32 1.92
N ILE A 10 -30.81 8.02 0.93
CA ILE A 10 -30.37 7.38 -0.31
C ILE A 10 -29.21 8.21 -0.85
N THR A 11 -28.03 7.60 -0.91
CA THR A 11 -26.83 8.26 -1.38
C THR A 11 -26.80 8.29 -2.92
N SER A 12 -25.97 9.15 -3.50
CA SER A 12 -25.73 9.14 -4.95
C SER A 12 -25.25 7.78 -5.46
N GLN A 13 -24.51 7.06 -4.62
CA GLN A 13 -23.96 5.73 -4.86
C GLN A 13 -25.08 4.69 -4.94
N ASP A 14 -26.03 4.73 -3.99
CA ASP A 14 -27.20 3.83 -3.99
C ASP A 14 -28.05 4.01 -5.26
N LYS A 15 -28.20 5.27 -5.71
CA LYS A 15 -28.91 5.57 -6.96
C LYS A 15 -28.19 5.01 -8.18
N ALA A 16 -26.87 5.15 -8.25
CA ALA A 16 -26.07 4.60 -9.35
C ALA A 16 -26.13 3.06 -9.39
N ILE A 17 -26.04 2.39 -8.24
CA ILE A 17 -26.19 0.94 -8.14
C ILE A 17 -27.59 0.49 -8.56
N LEU A 18 -28.63 1.23 -8.15
CA LEU A 18 -30.00 0.97 -8.59
C LEU A 18 -30.14 1.09 -10.11
N ASP A 19 -29.59 2.15 -10.71
CA ASP A 19 -29.66 2.37 -12.15
C ASP A 19 -28.96 1.24 -12.93
N LEU A 20 -27.80 0.77 -12.45
CA LEU A 20 -27.11 -0.39 -13.01
C LEU A 20 -27.95 -1.68 -12.88
N LYS A 21 -28.55 -1.94 -11.71
CA LYS A 21 -29.42 -3.10 -11.50
C LYS A 21 -30.66 -3.06 -12.41
N VAL A 22 -31.25 -1.89 -12.61
CA VAL A 22 -32.37 -1.70 -13.54
C VAL A 22 -31.94 -1.96 -15.00
N GLN A 23 -30.76 -1.50 -15.40
CA GLN A 23 -30.22 -1.78 -16.73
C GLN A 23 -29.96 -3.28 -16.94
N ARG A 24 -29.43 -3.97 -15.92
CA ARG A 24 -29.25 -5.43 -15.94
C ARG A 24 -30.57 -6.15 -16.20
N ASP A 25 -31.61 -5.78 -15.47
CA ASP A 25 -32.90 -6.45 -15.57
C ASP A 25 -33.58 -6.17 -16.93
N LYS A 26 -33.39 -4.97 -17.48
CA LYS A 26 -33.78 -4.66 -18.86
C LYS A 26 -33.04 -5.52 -19.88
N LEU A 27 -31.73 -5.71 -19.73
CA LEU A 27 -30.93 -6.59 -20.60
C LEU A 27 -31.37 -8.05 -20.48
N LYS A 28 -31.65 -8.56 -19.28
CA LYS A 28 -32.20 -9.91 -19.07
C LYS A 28 -33.56 -10.09 -19.76
N LYS A 29 -34.44 -9.09 -19.68
CA LYS A 29 -35.71 -9.09 -20.41
C LYS A 29 -35.49 -9.08 -21.93
N TYR A 30 -34.53 -8.29 -22.41
CA TYR A 30 -34.18 -8.24 -23.83
C TYR A 30 -33.60 -9.58 -24.33
N GLN A 31 -32.71 -10.21 -23.56
CA GLN A 31 -32.18 -11.55 -23.81
C GLN A 31 -33.29 -12.60 -23.93
N LYS A 32 -34.26 -12.58 -23.01
CA LYS A 32 -35.43 -13.48 -23.07
C LYS A 32 -36.26 -13.25 -24.33
N ASN A 33 -36.48 -11.99 -24.71
CA ASN A 33 -37.20 -11.66 -25.94
C ASN A 33 -36.42 -12.15 -27.18
N LEU A 34 -35.11 -11.95 -27.25
CA LEU A 34 -34.26 -12.43 -28.35
C LEU A 34 -34.37 -13.94 -28.52
N ASN A 35 -34.31 -14.72 -27.42
CA ASN A 35 -34.49 -16.16 -27.46
C ASN A 35 -35.85 -16.58 -28.05
N VAL A 36 -36.93 -15.86 -27.70
CA VAL A 36 -38.26 -16.11 -28.28
C VAL A 36 -38.26 -15.83 -29.79
N VAL A 37 -37.61 -14.77 -30.24
CA VAL A 37 -37.52 -14.45 -31.67
C VAL A 37 -36.68 -15.49 -32.42
N ILE A 38 -35.56 -15.93 -31.86
CA ILE A 38 -34.70 -16.99 -32.42
C ILE A 38 -35.51 -18.27 -32.62
N ASN A 39 -36.29 -18.69 -31.61
CA ASN A 39 -37.14 -19.87 -31.71
C ASN A 39 -38.19 -19.72 -32.82
N LYS A 40 -38.80 -18.53 -32.97
CA LYS A 40 -39.74 -18.25 -34.06
C LYS A 40 -39.08 -18.30 -35.44
N GLU A 41 -37.86 -17.80 -35.59
CA GLU A 41 -37.12 -17.88 -36.87
C GLU A 41 -36.75 -19.34 -37.20
N VAL A 42 -36.44 -20.16 -36.19
CA VAL A 42 -36.22 -21.61 -36.35
C VAL A 42 -37.49 -22.31 -36.84
N GLU A 43 -38.64 -22.03 -36.22
CA GLU A 43 -39.94 -22.56 -36.66
C GLU A 43 -40.29 -22.09 -38.07
N ALA A 44 -40.10 -20.81 -38.37
CA ALA A 44 -40.34 -20.24 -39.70
C ALA A 44 -39.45 -20.91 -40.77
N ALA A 45 -38.18 -21.19 -40.44
CA ALA A 45 -37.27 -21.92 -41.33
C ALA A 45 -37.76 -23.36 -41.57
N LYS A 46 -38.17 -24.08 -40.51
CA LYS A 46 -38.73 -25.45 -40.61
C LYS A 46 -39.99 -25.48 -41.48
N LEU A 47 -40.92 -24.54 -41.27
CA LEU A 47 -42.14 -24.42 -42.06
C LEU A 47 -41.86 -24.10 -43.54
N ALA A 48 -40.86 -23.25 -43.81
CA ALA A 48 -40.47 -22.94 -45.18
C ALA A 48 -39.83 -24.13 -45.92
N LEU A 49 -39.02 -24.93 -45.20
CA LEU A 49 -38.44 -26.18 -45.73
C LEU A 49 -39.52 -27.22 -46.05
N ASN A 50 -40.51 -27.41 -45.16
CA ASN A 50 -41.62 -28.34 -45.39
C ASN A 50 -42.48 -27.95 -46.62
N LYS A 51 -42.54 -26.65 -46.93
CA LYS A 51 -43.21 -26.12 -48.13
C LYS A 51 -42.33 -26.12 -49.38
N GLY A 52 -41.11 -26.66 -49.31
CA GLY A 52 -40.15 -26.70 -50.42
C GLY A 52 -39.52 -25.36 -50.79
N ASN A 53 -39.79 -24.28 -50.05
CA ASN A 53 -39.29 -22.94 -50.37
C ASN A 53 -37.92 -22.68 -49.71
N LYS A 54 -36.86 -23.12 -50.41
CA LYS A 54 -35.47 -23.00 -49.96
C LYS A 54 -35.01 -21.55 -49.74
N GLN A 55 -35.44 -20.62 -50.60
CA GLN A 55 -35.04 -19.20 -50.50
C GLN A 55 -35.56 -18.56 -49.20
N LYS A 56 -36.82 -18.83 -48.85
CA LYS A 56 -37.43 -18.33 -47.61
C LYS A 56 -36.80 -18.95 -46.36
N ALA A 57 -36.47 -20.24 -46.41
CA ALA A 57 -35.76 -20.91 -45.33
C ALA A 57 -34.36 -20.32 -45.10
N LEU A 58 -33.61 -20.04 -46.17
CA LEU A 58 -32.28 -19.43 -46.09
C LEU A 58 -32.33 -18.03 -45.48
N LEU A 59 -33.33 -17.22 -45.85
CA LEU A 59 -33.54 -15.91 -45.24
C LEU A 59 -33.82 -15.99 -43.74
N ALA A 60 -34.68 -16.92 -43.30
CA ALA A 60 -34.97 -17.13 -41.88
C ALA A 60 -33.72 -17.57 -41.09
N LEU A 61 -32.89 -18.45 -41.67
CA LEU A 61 -31.61 -18.84 -41.06
C LEU A 61 -30.61 -17.68 -40.94
N ARG A 62 -30.56 -16.77 -41.93
CA ARG A 62 -29.74 -15.55 -41.84
C ARG A 62 -30.21 -14.64 -40.70
N LYS A 63 -31.53 -14.46 -40.55
CA LYS A 63 -32.13 -13.69 -39.46
C LYS A 63 -31.84 -14.31 -38.09
N LYS A 64 -31.97 -15.64 -37.98
CA LYS A 64 -31.56 -16.40 -36.78
C LYS A 64 -30.11 -16.10 -36.41
N LYS A 65 -29.17 -16.24 -37.36
CA LYS A 65 -27.75 -16.02 -37.10
C LYS A 65 -27.47 -14.59 -36.62
N TYR A 66 -28.13 -13.59 -37.20
CA TYR A 66 -28.01 -12.20 -36.76
C TYR A 66 -28.53 -12.00 -35.32
N GLN A 67 -29.66 -12.63 -34.97
CA GLN A 67 -30.21 -12.56 -33.61
C GLN A 67 -29.33 -13.28 -32.59
N GLU A 68 -28.69 -14.39 -32.97
CA GLU A 68 -27.70 -15.07 -32.13
C GLU A 68 -26.48 -14.20 -31.86
N GLN A 69 -25.96 -13.50 -32.87
CA GLN A 69 -24.88 -12.53 -32.67
C GLN A 69 -25.30 -11.37 -31.75
N LEU A 70 -26.56 -10.94 -31.84
CA LEU A 70 -27.08 -9.90 -30.96
C LEU A 70 -27.28 -10.41 -29.53
N LEU A 71 -27.65 -11.68 -29.37
CA LEU A 71 -27.75 -12.37 -28.08
C LEU A 71 -26.38 -12.44 -27.42
N GLU A 72 -25.35 -12.89 -28.14
CA GLU A 72 -23.96 -12.98 -27.65
C GLU A 72 -23.45 -11.60 -27.18
N LYS A 73 -23.67 -10.55 -27.97
CA LYS A 73 -23.33 -9.18 -27.57
C LYS A 73 -24.08 -8.73 -26.32
N THR A 74 -25.36 -9.09 -26.20
CA THR A 74 -26.19 -8.77 -25.03
C THR A 74 -25.68 -9.50 -23.79
N GLU A 75 -25.25 -10.76 -23.93
CA GLU A 75 -24.68 -11.56 -22.84
C GLU A 75 -23.33 -10.99 -22.39
N GLN A 76 -22.47 -10.57 -23.31
CA GLN A 76 -21.22 -9.90 -22.97
C GLN A 76 -21.48 -8.57 -22.23
N GLN A 77 -22.45 -7.77 -22.69
CA GLN A 77 -22.86 -6.55 -21.99
C GLN A 77 -23.41 -6.84 -20.60
N LEU A 78 -24.17 -7.93 -20.44
CA LEU A 78 -24.71 -8.35 -19.15
C LEU A 78 -23.57 -8.71 -18.17
N MET A 79 -22.59 -9.50 -18.62
CA MET A 79 -21.42 -9.87 -17.81
C MET A 79 -20.64 -8.62 -17.35
N ASN A 80 -20.34 -7.71 -18.28
CA ASN A 80 -19.63 -6.46 -17.96
C ASN A 80 -20.39 -5.63 -16.92
N LEU A 81 -21.72 -5.59 -17.00
CA LEU A 81 -22.56 -4.82 -16.07
C LEU A 81 -22.63 -5.49 -14.68
N GLU A 82 -22.66 -6.82 -14.64
CA GLU A 82 -22.61 -7.59 -13.38
C GLU A 82 -21.24 -7.44 -12.71
N GLU A 83 -20.14 -7.49 -13.47
CA GLU A 83 -18.78 -7.21 -13.00
C GLU A 83 -18.68 -5.79 -12.43
N LEU A 84 -19.11 -4.78 -13.19
CA LEU A 84 -19.09 -3.38 -12.74
C LEU A 84 -19.90 -3.19 -11.45
N THR A 85 -21.07 -3.82 -11.34
CA THR A 85 -21.89 -3.74 -10.13
C THR A 85 -21.16 -4.34 -8.93
N HIS A 86 -20.53 -5.50 -9.11
CA HIS A 86 -19.75 -6.15 -8.06
C HIS A 86 -18.53 -5.33 -7.65
N SER A 87 -17.79 -4.76 -8.61
CA SER A 87 -16.65 -3.89 -8.33
C SER A 87 -17.05 -2.66 -7.53
N ILE A 88 -18.20 -2.04 -7.83
CA ILE A 88 -18.71 -0.89 -7.07
C ILE A 88 -19.10 -1.30 -5.65
N GLU A 89 -19.82 -2.42 -5.50
CA GLU A 89 -20.19 -2.95 -4.18
C GLU A 89 -18.95 -3.28 -3.34
N TYR A 90 -17.91 -3.86 -3.95
CA TYR A 90 -16.63 -4.13 -3.30
C TYR A 90 -15.91 -2.83 -2.88
N ALA A 91 -15.84 -1.84 -3.76
CA ALA A 91 -15.24 -0.54 -3.45
C ALA A 91 -15.95 0.19 -2.29
N LEU A 92 -17.27 -0.02 -2.12
CA LEU A 92 -18.00 0.50 -0.97
C LEU A 92 -17.57 -0.18 0.34
N VAL A 93 -17.32 -1.49 0.32
CA VAL A 93 -16.79 -2.22 1.48
C VAL A 93 -15.36 -1.75 1.78
N GLU A 94 -14.52 -1.62 0.77
CA GLU A 94 -13.15 -1.11 0.91
C GLU A 94 -13.12 0.29 1.54
N LYS A 95 -14.03 1.18 1.12
CA LYS A 95 -14.20 2.50 1.75
C LYS A 95 -14.53 2.39 3.25
N GLN A 96 -15.41 1.47 3.64
CA GLN A 96 -15.76 1.26 5.06
C GLN A 96 -14.57 0.73 5.86
N VAL A 97 -13.80 -0.20 5.29
CA VAL A 97 -12.56 -0.71 5.93
C VAL A 97 -11.56 0.42 6.13
N LEU A 98 -11.34 1.27 5.12
CA LEU A 98 -10.44 2.42 5.22
C LEU A 98 -10.90 3.44 6.27
N GLU A 99 -12.21 3.71 6.37
CA GLU A 99 -12.77 4.56 7.43
C GLU A 99 -12.55 3.95 8.82
N GLY A 100 -12.74 2.64 8.95
CA GLY A 100 -12.44 1.90 10.19
C GLY A 100 -10.97 1.99 10.59
N LEU A 101 -10.05 1.80 9.63
CA LEU A 101 -8.60 1.95 9.87
C LEU A 101 -8.22 3.38 10.25
N LYS A 102 -8.82 4.39 9.61
CA LYS A 102 -8.59 5.80 9.94
C LYS A 102 -9.03 6.11 11.38
N ASN A 103 -10.21 5.64 11.78
CA ASN A 103 -10.71 5.82 13.13
C ASN A 103 -9.83 5.08 14.14
N GLY A 104 -9.45 3.83 13.86
CA GLY A 104 -8.53 3.06 14.70
C GLY A 104 -7.18 3.75 14.88
N ASN A 105 -6.62 4.34 13.82
CA ASN A 105 -5.38 5.13 13.89
C ASN A 105 -5.55 6.40 14.75
N SER A 106 -6.70 7.08 14.67
CA SER A 106 -7.01 8.23 15.52
C SER A 106 -7.06 7.84 16.99
N VAL A 107 -7.76 6.75 17.32
CA VAL A 107 -7.84 6.24 18.70
C VAL A 107 -6.45 5.80 19.21
N LEU A 108 -5.67 5.12 18.39
CA LEU A 108 -4.28 4.76 18.72
C LEU A 108 -3.43 6.00 19.02
N LYS A 109 -3.59 7.09 18.26
CA LYS A 109 -2.89 8.36 18.51
C LYS A 109 -3.31 9.01 19.83
N GLU A 110 -4.59 8.95 20.16
CA GLU A 110 -5.09 9.46 21.45
C GLU A 110 -4.51 8.66 22.61
N ILE A 111 -4.56 7.32 22.54
CA ILE A 111 -3.95 6.43 23.53
C ILE A 111 -2.45 6.73 23.70
N HIS A 112 -1.71 6.80 22.59
CA HIS A 112 -0.27 7.11 22.66
C HIS A 112 0.01 8.47 23.31
N LYS A 113 -0.85 9.46 23.08
CA LYS A 113 -0.72 10.78 23.67
C LYS A 113 -0.96 10.73 25.19
N GLU A 114 -2.03 10.07 25.63
CA GLU A 114 -2.36 9.89 27.05
C GLU A 114 -1.25 9.13 27.79
N THR A 115 -0.82 7.98 27.26
CA THR A 115 0.27 7.19 27.85
C THR A 115 1.59 7.95 27.89
N SER A 116 1.91 8.76 26.87
CA SER A 116 3.14 9.56 26.88
C SER A 116 3.13 10.67 27.92
N ILE A 117 1.97 11.27 28.22
CA ILE A 117 1.84 12.32 29.24
C ILE A 117 1.95 11.69 30.63
N GLU A 118 1.20 10.63 30.90
CA GLU A 118 1.24 9.92 32.19
C GLU A 118 2.63 9.34 32.50
N ALA A 119 3.32 8.80 31.48
CA ALA A 119 4.69 8.31 31.64
C ALA A 119 5.70 9.43 31.89
N VAL A 120 5.50 10.61 31.30
CA VAL A 120 6.37 11.78 31.54
C VAL A 120 6.12 12.38 32.91
N GLU A 121 4.86 12.54 33.34
CA GLU A 121 4.51 13.06 34.67
C GLU A 121 5.08 12.16 35.78
N LYS A 122 4.89 10.84 35.66
CA LYS A 122 5.45 9.90 36.64
C LYS A 122 6.98 9.95 36.69
N LEU A 123 7.65 10.07 35.55
CA LEU A 123 9.11 10.19 35.52
C LEU A 123 9.59 11.51 36.17
N MET A 124 8.87 12.61 35.98
CA MET A 124 9.19 13.88 36.62
C MET A 124 9.03 13.82 38.13
N ASP A 125 7.94 13.20 38.62
CA ASP A 125 7.72 12.98 40.05
C ASP A 125 8.82 12.08 40.64
N ASP A 126 9.10 10.92 40.03
CA ASP A 126 10.15 10.00 40.48
C ASP A 126 11.54 10.67 40.49
N THR A 127 11.82 11.56 39.52
CA THR A 127 13.10 12.31 39.46
C THR A 127 13.16 13.41 40.50
N ALA A 128 12.07 14.14 40.73
CA ALA A 128 12.00 15.18 41.75
C ALA A 128 12.15 14.58 43.16
N ASP A 129 11.51 13.44 43.41
CA ASP A 129 11.64 12.69 44.67
C ASP A 129 13.06 12.15 44.85
N ALA A 130 13.70 11.64 43.79
CA ALA A 130 15.09 11.20 43.85
C ALA A 130 16.07 12.34 44.14
N ILE A 131 15.86 13.52 43.53
CA ILE A 131 16.67 14.72 43.80
C ILE A 131 16.43 15.20 45.24
N ALA A 132 15.19 15.20 45.72
CA ALA A 132 14.86 15.58 47.09
C ALA A 132 15.51 14.63 48.11
N TYR A 133 15.44 13.32 47.86
CA TYR A 133 16.09 12.30 48.68
C TYR A 133 17.62 12.43 48.67
N GLN A 134 18.23 12.72 47.51
CA GLN A 134 19.66 12.98 47.42
C GLN A 134 20.06 14.22 48.23
N ASN A 135 19.30 15.31 48.12
CA ASN A 135 19.56 16.51 48.90
C ASN A 135 19.37 16.27 50.42
N GLU A 136 18.41 15.44 50.82
CA GLU A 136 18.21 15.04 52.22
C GLU A 136 19.41 14.21 52.72
N ILE A 137 19.92 13.29 51.91
CA ILE A 137 21.18 12.57 52.22
C ILE A 137 22.34 13.56 52.34
N ASP A 138 22.48 14.49 51.41
CA ASP A 138 23.58 15.47 51.39
C ASP A 138 23.52 16.39 52.61
N GLU A 139 22.33 16.81 53.05
CA GLU A 139 22.12 17.60 54.27
C GLU A 139 22.41 16.78 55.54
N MET A 140 21.98 15.52 55.59
CA MET A 140 22.31 14.62 56.69
C MET A 140 23.82 14.37 56.77
N LEU A 141 24.49 14.14 55.64
CA LEU A 141 25.94 13.91 55.59
C LEU A 141 26.73 15.16 56.02
N HIS A 142 26.38 16.36 55.53
CA HIS A 142 26.98 17.62 56.00
C HIS A 142 26.77 17.87 57.50
N GLY A 143 25.67 17.35 58.08
CA GLY A 143 25.44 17.44 59.53
C GLY A 143 26.32 16.51 60.38
N LEU A 144 26.94 15.48 59.78
CA LEU A 144 27.75 14.48 60.48
C LEU A 144 29.26 14.62 60.27
N ILE A 145 29.70 15.29 59.20
CA ILE A 145 31.12 15.42 58.82
C ILE A 145 31.66 16.74 59.38
N SER A 146 32.85 16.72 59.99
CA SER A 146 33.52 17.93 60.49
C SER A 146 34.23 18.65 59.33
N ALA A 147 34.43 19.97 59.43
CA ALA A 147 35.12 20.75 58.39
C ALA A 147 36.54 20.23 58.08
N ASP A 148 37.23 19.66 59.08
CA ASP A 148 38.55 19.04 58.89
C ASP A 148 38.48 17.74 58.07
N ASP A 149 37.39 16.96 58.21
CA ASP A 149 37.16 15.72 57.46
C ASP A 149 36.75 16.03 56.00
N GLU A 150 36.02 17.13 55.77
CA GLU A 150 35.68 17.61 54.41
C GLU A 150 36.92 17.99 53.60
N GLU A 151 37.91 18.63 54.22
CA GLU A 151 39.18 18.97 53.57
C GLU A 151 40.01 17.73 53.20
N GLU A 152 40.03 16.70 54.07
CA GLU A 152 40.71 15.43 53.78
C GLU A 152 40.04 14.67 52.62
N ILE A 153 38.70 14.62 52.60
CA ILE A 153 37.93 13.98 51.55
C ILE A 153 38.08 14.73 50.22
N MET A 154 38.04 16.07 50.21
CA MET A 154 38.27 16.85 48.99
C MET A 154 39.66 16.58 48.41
N LYS A 155 40.67 16.47 49.27
CA LYS A 155 42.02 16.14 48.84
C LYS A 155 42.12 14.71 48.27
N GLU A 156 41.45 13.73 48.88
CA GLU A 156 41.39 12.36 48.34
C GLU A 156 40.66 12.31 46.99
N LEU A 157 39.57 13.09 46.84
CA LEU A 157 38.84 13.22 45.59
C LEU A 157 39.72 13.83 44.50
N ASP A 158 40.44 14.92 44.80
CA ASP A 158 41.38 15.56 43.89
C ASP A 158 42.46 14.56 43.43
N GLU A 159 43.05 13.80 44.35
CA GLU A 159 44.03 12.75 44.04
C GLU A 159 43.46 11.63 43.16
N LEU A 160 42.20 11.23 43.35
CA LEU A 160 41.51 10.25 42.49
C LEU A 160 41.24 10.80 41.09
N THR A 161 40.75 12.04 40.98
CA THR A 161 40.57 12.70 39.68
C THR A 161 41.89 12.87 38.95
N GLU A 162 42.97 13.29 39.62
CA GLU A 162 44.30 13.38 39.01
C GLU A 162 44.79 12.00 38.53
N ARG A 163 44.54 10.93 39.29
CA ARG A 163 44.90 9.55 38.94
C ARG A 163 44.10 9.02 37.73
N GLU A 164 42.81 9.32 37.64
CA GLU A 164 41.98 8.93 36.48
C GLU A 164 42.29 9.77 35.24
N ILE A 165 42.46 11.08 35.39
CA ILE A 165 42.80 12.01 34.29
C ILE A 165 44.19 11.67 33.72
N THR A 166 45.17 11.31 34.56
CA THR A 166 46.48 10.83 34.08
C THR A 166 46.46 9.43 33.48
N SER A 167 45.45 8.61 33.76
CA SER A 167 45.28 7.28 33.19
C SER A 167 44.61 7.28 31.80
N GLU A 168 43.84 8.32 31.45
CA GLU A 168 43.07 8.37 30.18
C GLU A 168 43.52 9.43 29.14
N LEU A 169 44.56 10.24 29.41
CA LEU A 169 45.08 11.18 28.41
C LEU A 169 46.36 10.66 27.70
N PRO A 170 46.31 10.30 26.40
CA PRO A 170 47.52 10.01 25.63
C PRO A 170 48.34 11.30 25.39
N LYS A 171 49.67 11.21 25.58
CA LYS A 171 50.61 12.30 25.24
C LYS A 171 50.47 12.67 23.77
N VAL A 172 50.07 13.91 23.49
CA VAL A 172 50.11 14.49 22.14
C VAL A 172 51.57 14.54 21.69
N PRO A 173 51.95 13.90 20.56
CA PRO A 173 53.33 13.98 20.07
C PRO A 173 53.66 15.38 19.55
N ASP A 174 54.60 16.06 20.22
CA ASP A 174 55.34 17.20 19.68
C ASP A 174 56.32 16.70 18.61
N GLN A 175 55.83 16.44 17.40
CA GLN A 175 56.69 16.16 16.25
C GLN A 175 56.63 17.31 15.25
N LYS A 176 57.76 18.02 15.14
CA LYS A 176 57.99 19.08 14.16
C LYS A 176 57.57 18.63 12.76
N LEU A 177 56.69 19.41 12.13
CA LEU A 177 56.34 19.29 10.73
C LEU A 177 57.61 19.39 9.86
N PRO A 178 57.91 18.38 9.02
CA PRO A 178 58.92 18.53 7.99
C PRO A 178 58.37 19.40 6.85
N ASP A 179 59.17 20.39 6.47
CA ASP A 179 58.93 21.28 5.35
C ASP A 179 58.92 20.54 4.00
N SER A 180 58.02 21.01 3.15
CA SER A 180 57.75 20.79 1.73
C SER A 180 58.84 20.11 0.88
N GLY A 181 58.46 19.05 0.15
CA GLY A 181 59.27 18.43 -0.91
C GLY A 181 58.57 17.29 -1.68
N GLU A 182 57.67 17.68 -2.60
CA GLU A 182 57.26 17.03 -3.87
C GLU A 182 57.11 15.49 -4.05
N VAL A 183 55.83 15.10 -4.25
CA VAL A 183 55.21 14.12 -5.18
C VAL A 183 55.78 12.70 -5.38
N ASN A 184 54.93 11.69 -5.14
CA ASN A 184 54.39 10.81 -6.19
C ASN A 184 53.16 10.02 -5.68
N ASN A 185 52.13 9.97 -6.50
CA ASN A 185 50.74 9.72 -6.13
C ASN A 185 50.21 8.52 -6.92
N GLU A 186 50.20 7.31 -6.35
CA GLU A 186 49.46 6.16 -6.87
C GLU A 186 48.90 5.32 -5.71
N LEU A 187 47.59 5.47 -5.45
CA LEU A 187 46.79 4.60 -4.59
C LEU A 187 46.04 3.56 -5.47
N PRO A 188 45.90 2.31 -5.00
CA PRO A 188 45.26 1.22 -5.77
C PRO A 188 43.72 1.31 -5.76
N GLU A 189 43.08 1.01 -6.89
CA GLU A 189 41.62 1.05 -7.06
C GLU A 189 40.86 -0.11 -6.39
N VAL A 190 39.63 0.21 -5.96
CA VAL A 190 38.70 -0.64 -5.20
C VAL A 190 37.97 -1.64 -6.13
N PRO A 191 37.77 -2.92 -5.75
CA PRO A 191 37.21 -3.94 -6.66
C PRO A 191 35.71 -3.79 -6.95
N THR A 192 35.34 -3.71 -8.23
CA THR A 192 33.96 -3.87 -8.72
C THR A 192 33.73 -5.28 -9.26
N HIS A 193 33.06 -6.14 -8.49
CA HIS A 193 32.45 -7.37 -9.03
C HIS A 193 31.13 -7.67 -8.31
N ILE A 194 30.03 -7.64 -9.08
CA ILE A 194 28.68 -7.98 -8.63
C ILE A 194 28.42 -9.46 -8.98
N PRO A 195 27.77 -10.27 -8.13
CA PRO A 195 27.56 -11.71 -8.37
C PRO A 195 26.45 -11.99 -9.40
N THR A 196 26.68 -12.93 -10.32
CA THR A 196 25.74 -13.36 -11.37
C THR A 196 25.35 -14.82 -11.19
N THR A 197 24.05 -15.12 -11.09
CA THR A 197 23.39 -16.37 -11.57
C THR A 197 21.88 -16.09 -11.78
N PRO A 198 21.09 -16.92 -12.51
CA PRO A 198 21.18 -17.29 -13.93
C PRO A 198 19.84 -17.06 -14.68
N VAL A 199 19.87 -16.72 -15.99
CA VAL A 199 18.65 -16.66 -16.85
C VAL A 199 18.71 -17.74 -17.93
N LYS A 200 17.64 -18.55 -18.00
CA LYS A 200 17.41 -19.62 -18.97
C LYS A 200 17.08 -19.06 -20.36
N GLU A 201 17.69 -19.65 -21.40
CA GLU A 201 17.29 -19.54 -22.80
C GLU A 201 16.00 -20.32 -23.08
N GLY A 202 15.09 -19.71 -23.84
CA GLY A 202 13.94 -20.33 -24.48
C GLY A 202 13.78 -19.76 -25.89
N LYS A 203 13.74 -20.65 -26.89
CA LYS A 203 13.76 -20.39 -28.33
C LYS A 203 12.40 -19.96 -28.91
N GLU A 204 12.49 -19.46 -30.15
CA GLU A 204 11.47 -19.46 -31.24
C GLU A 204 10.32 -18.45 -31.16
N ASP A 205 10.30 -17.46 -32.08
CA ASP A 205 9.34 -17.49 -33.22
C ASP A 205 9.54 -16.36 -34.26
N ALA A 206 9.48 -16.77 -35.54
CA ALA A 206 9.12 -16.11 -36.81
C ALA A 206 9.47 -14.62 -37.16
N PRO A 207 10.02 -14.33 -38.37
CA PRO A 207 9.98 -13.00 -38.96
C PRO A 207 8.77 -12.82 -39.92
N ARG A 208 8.05 -11.70 -39.73
CA ARG A 208 6.96 -11.23 -40.60
C ARG A 208 7.51 -10.23 -41.64
N LYS A 209 7.06 -10.41 -42.88
CA LYS A 209 7.39 -9.66 -44.11
C LYS A 209 7.18 -8.15 -44.02
N GLU A 210 8.10 -7.39 -44.64
CA GLU A 210 7.91 -6.16 -45.46
C GLU A 210 9.31 -5.55 -45.71
N LYS A 211 9.81 -5.26 -46.93
CA LYS A 211 9.26 -4.39 -47.98
C LYS A 211 9.93 -4.66 -49.34
N GLN A 212 9.22 -4.20 -50.35
CA GLN A 212 9.45 -4.22 -51.79
C GLN A 212 10.77 -3.63 -52.29
N ALA A 213 10.97 -3.88 -53.60
CA ALA A 213 11.84 -3.24 -54.58
C ALA A 213 13.24 -3.87 -54.69
N MET A 214 13.82 -4.13 -55.86
CA MET A 214 13.43 -4.06 -57.27
C MET A 214 14.65 -4.66 -58.02
N LEU A 215 14.45 -5.08 -59.27
CA LEU A 215 15.46 -5.10 -60.35
C LEU A 215 16.61 -6.13 -60.32
N ALA A 216 16.59 -6.95 -61.39
CA ALA A 216 17.71 -7.28 -62.28
C ALA A 216 18.24 -8.72 -62.24
N ASN A 217 17.99 -9.37 -63.40
CA ASN A 217 18.63 -10.53 -64.03
C ASN A 217 18.43 -11.92 -63.44
#